data_AF-A0A143ZDG9-F1
#
_entry.id   AF-A0A143ZDG9-F1
#
_cell.length_a   1.000
_cell.length_b   1.000
_cell.length_c   1.000
_cell.angle_alpha   90.00
_cell.angle_beta   90.00
_cell.angle_gamma   90.00
#
_symmetry.space_group_name_H-M   'P 1'
#
loop_
_entity.id
_entity.type
_entity.pdbx_description
1 polymer ?
#
loop_
_entity_poly.entity_id
_entity_poly.type
_entity_poly.pdbx_seq_one_letter_code
_entity_poly.pdbx_strand_id
1 'polypeptide(L)'
;MNVMSHKGYFARVEYDAEDEIFFGRLAGITDGVGFHADTVSDLKAAFHEAVDDYIETCAKAARAAALAGKSLNQWAAEVLAEAATEDA
;
A
#
# COMPACT_ATOMS: atom_id res chain seq x y z
N MET A 1 -15.50 -17.15 8.70
CA MET A 1 -15.28 -16.00 7.81
C MET A 1 -13.95 -16.22 7.12
N ASN A 2 -13.93 -16.39 5.79
CA ASN A 2 -12.69 -16.61 5.04
C ASN A 2 -12.06 -15.24 4.77
N VAL A 3 -10.99 -14.92 5.50
CA VAL A 3 -10.28 -13.65 5.37
C VAL A 3 -8.94 -13.93 4.68
N MET A 4 -8.61 -13.17 3.63
CA MET A 4 -7.27 -13.19 3.05
C MET A 4 -6.32 -12.48 4.02
N SER A 5 -5.24 -13.17 4.39
CA SER A 5 -4.24 -12.65 5.33
C SER A 5 -2.83 -12.93 4.83
N HIS A 6 -1.96 -11.93 4.90
CA HIS A 6 -0.54 -12.07 4.56
C HIS A 6 0.29 -11.12 5.44
N LYS A 7 1.34 -11.63 6.08
CA LYS A 7 2.22 -10.86 7.01
C LYS A 7 1.47 -10.03 8.07
N GLY A 8 0.32 -10.50 8.53
CA GLY A 8 -0.51 -9.81 9.52
C GLY A 8 -1.43 -8.73 8.95
N TYR A 9 -1.38 -8.49 7.64
CA TYR A 9 -2.33 -7.66 6.91
C TYR A 9 -3.53 -8.49 6.48
N PHE A 10 -4.67 -7.84 6.34
CA PHE A 10 -5.91 -8.43 5.89
C PHE A 10 -6.46 -7.64 4.71
N ALA A 11 -7.29 -8.26 3.88
CA ALA A 11 -7.96 -7.58 2.78
C ALA A 11 -9.48 -7.71 2.84
N ARG A 12 -10.15 -6.67 2.32
CA ARG A 12 -11.54 -6.74 1.86
C ARG A 12 -11.53 -6.86 0.35
N VAL A 13 -12.36 -7.75 -0.18
CA VAL A 13 -12.47 -8.04 -1.60
C VAL A 13 -13.93 -7.90 -2.00
N GLU A 14 -14.15 -7.22 -3.11
CA GLU A 14 -15.43 -7.01 -3.76
C GLU A 14 -15.31 -7.43 -5.22
N TYR A 15 -16.43 -7.80 -5.84
CA TYR A 15 -16.48 -8.09 -7.27
C TYR A 15 -17.10 -6.89 -7.98
N ASP A 16 -16.40 -6.37 -8.98
CA ASP A 16 -16.91 -5.36 -9.88
C ASP A 16 -17.54 -6.05 -11.08
N ALA A 17 -18.85 -5.86 -11.26
CA ALA A 17 -19.60 -6.49 -12.34
C ALA A 17 -19.51 -5.74 -13.67
N GLU A 18 -19.11 -4.46 -13.65
CA GLU A 18 -18.93 -3.67 -14.88
C GLU A 18 -17.61 -4.03 -15.56
N ASP A 19 -16.55 -4.17 -14.75
CA ASP A 19 -15.21 -4.52 -15.22
C ASP A 19 -14.92 -6.03 -15.19
N GLU A 20 -15.84 -6.84 -14.64
CA GLU A 20 -15.71 -8.29 -14.43
C GLU A 20 -14.46 -8.73 -13.64
N ILE A 21 -13.97 -7.87 -12.74
CA ILE A 21 -12.76 -8.12 -11.92
C ILE A 21 -13.07 -8.24 -10.43
N PHE A 22 -12.16 -8.89 -9.70
CA PHE A 22 -12.11 -8.76 -8.25
C PHE A 22 -11.26 -7.56 -7.87
N PHE A 23 -11.83 -6.64 -7.09
CA PHE A 23 -11.13 -5.52 -6.50
C PHE A 23 -10.91 -5.75 -5.01
N GLY A 24 -9.68 -5.55 -4.55
CA GLY A 24 -9.28 -5.72 -3.16
C GLY A 24 -8.61 -4.49 -2.58
N ARG A 25 -8.79 -4.28 -1.27
CA ARG A 25 -8.07 -3.26 -0.50
C ARG A 25 -7.57 -3.83 0.83
N LEU A 26 -6.38 -3.42 1.23
CA LEU A 26 -5.87 -3.69 2.58
C LEU A 26 -6.81 -3.08 3.63
N ALA A 27 -7.11 -3.85 4.66
CA ALA A 27 -8.00 -3.50 5.76
C ALA A 27 -7.19 -3.25 7.04
N GLY A 28 -7.66 -2.31 7.86
CA GLY A 28 -7.04 -1.99 9.15
C GLY A 28 -5.85 -1.04 9.05
N ILE A 29 -5.59 -0.46 7.88
CA ILE A 29 -4.63 0.62 7.67
C ILE A 29 -5.33 1.86 7.11
N THR A 30 -4.73 3.04 7.32
CA THR A 30 -5.23 4.31 6.79
C THR A 30 -4.89 4.47 5.32
N ASP A 31 -3.78 3.90 4.87
CA ASP A 31 -3.33 3.98 3.48
C ASP A 31 -4.27 3.25 2.52
N GLY A 32 -4.55 3.88 1.38
CA GLY A 32 -5.42 3.33 0.33
C GLY A 32 -4.71 2.33 -0.58
N VAL A 33 -4.20 1.23 -0.03
CA VAL A 33 -3.49 0.21 -0.83
C VAL A 33 -4.49 -0.76 -1.46
N GLY A 34 -4.65 -0.68 -2.78
CA GLY A 34 -5.54 -1.52 -3.58
C GLY A 34 -4.81 -2.53 -4.45
N PHE A 35 -5.52 -3.57 -4.86
CA PHE A 35 -5.07 -4.59 -5.80
C PHE A 35 -6.28 -5.15 -6.56
N HIS A 36 -6.09 -5.77 -7.72
CA HIS A 36 -7.19 -6.36 -8.48
C HIS A 36 -6.71 -7.56 -9.30
N ALA A 37 -7.63 -8.44 -9.69
CA ALA A 37 -7.35 -9.54 -10.60
C ALA A 37 -8.64 -10.18 -11.16
N ASP A 38 -8.50 -10.93 -12.25
CA ASP A 38 -9.63 -11.58 -12.93
C ASP A 38 -9.93 -12.97 -12.33
N THR A 39 -8.94 -13.59 -11.67
CA THR A 39 -9.06 -14.92 -11.07
C THR A 39 -8.72 -14.89 -9.58
N VAL A 40 -9.27 -15.84 -8.82
CA VAL A 40 -8.98 -15.98 -7.38
C VAL A 40 -7.50 -16.28 -7.11
N SER A 41 -6.83 -17.01 -8.00
CA SER A 41 -5.41 -17.33 -7.86
C SER A 41 -4.55 -16.08 -8.02
N ASP A 42 -4.84 -15.30 -9.06
CA ASP A 42 -4.13 -14.05 -9.35
C ASP A 42 -4.44 -12.99 -8.29
N LEU A 43 -5.68 -12.97 -7.77
CA LEU A 43 -6.07 -12.08 -6.68
C LEU A 43 -5.23 -12.32 -5.41
N LYS A 44 -4.92 -13.58 -5.09
CA LYS A 44 -4.04 -13.92 -3.95
C LYS A 44 -2.61 -13.46 -4.20
N ALA A 45 -2.11 -13.62 -5.42
CA ALA A 45 -0.78 -13.16 -5.79
C ALA A 45 -0.69 -11.63 -5.70
N ALA A 46 -1.65 -10.93 -6.32
CA ALA A 46 -1.75 -9.47 -6.29
C ALA A 46 -1.89 -8.93 -4.86
N PHE A 47 -2.63 -9.61 -3.98
CA PHE A 47 -2.69 -9.24 -2.56
C PHE A 47 -1.33 -9.35 -1.86
N HIS A 48 -0.60 -10.45 -2.09
CA HIS A 48 0.72 -10.64 -1.47
C HIS A 48 1.72 -9.61 -1.97
N GLU A 49 1.71 -9.33 -3.27
CA GLU A 49 2.53 -8.28 -3.89
C GLU A 49 2.22 -6.91 -3.31
N ALA A 50 0.94 -6.51 -3.26
CA ALA A 50 0.53 -5.21 -2.71
C ALA A 50 0.95 -5.03 -1.24
N VAL A 51 0.88 -6.07 -0.43
CA VAL A 51 1.35 -6.04 0.96
C VAL A 51 2.88 -5.94 1.03
N ASP A 52 3.59 -6.70 0.21
CA ASP A 52 5.05 -6.71 0.20
C ASP A 52 5.61 -5.37 -0.27
N ASP A 53 5.03 -4.80 -1.33
CA ASP A 53 5.37 -3.48 -1.86
C ASP A 53 5.07 -2.36 -0.87
N TYR A 54 3.93 -2.42 -0.17
CA TYR A 54 3.60 -1.46 0.88
C TYR A 54 4.64 -1.47 2.00
N ILE A 55 4.99 -2.66 2.51
CA ILE A 55 6.00 -2.81 3.57
C ILE A 55 7.37 -2.31 3.08
N GLU A 56 7.76 -2.66 1.86
CA GLU A 56 9.02 -2.21 1.29
C GLU A 56 9.07 -0.69 1.16
N THR A 57 7.98 -0.07 0.70
CA THR A 57 7.85 1.37 0.54
C THR A 57 7.96 2.10 1.88
N CYS A 58 7.24 1.63 2.91
CA CYS A 58 7.36 2.17 4.27
C CYS A 58 8.80 2.02 4.81
N ALA A 59 9.44 0.87 4.57
CA ALA A 59 10.82 0.64 5.01
C ALA A 59 11.83 1.54 4.28
N LYS A 60 11.63 1.81 2.99
CA LYS A 60 12.46 2.77 2.22
C LYS A 60 12.34 4.18 2.79
N ALA A 61 11.12 4.65 3.07
CA ALA A 61 10.89 5.96 3.69
C ALA A 61 11.56 6.07 5.07
N ALA A 62 11.41 5.05 5.92
CA ALA A 62 12.06 5.00 7.24
C ALA A 62 13.60 5.03 7.13
N ARG A 63 14.18 4.30 6.18
CA ARG A 63 15.64 4.32 5.92
C ARG A 63 16.11 5.69 5.44
N ALA A 64 15.38 6.34 4.53
CA ALA A 64 15.71 7.67 4.03
C ALA A 64 15.71 8.70 5.16
N ALA A 65 14.69 8.68 6.02
CA ALA A 65 14.62 9.55 7.20
C ALA A 65 15.80 9.31 8.16
N ALA A 66 16.13 8.05 8.45
CA ALA A 66 17.24 7.70 9.32
C ALA A 66 18.60 8.15 8.76
N LEU A 67 18.84 7.98 7.45
CA LEU A 67 20.05 8.45 6.78
C LEU A 67 20.18 9.98 6.81
N ALA A 68 19.05 10.70 6.76
CA ALA A 68 19.01 12.15 6.93
C ALA A 68 19.18 12.62 8.39
N GLY A 69 19.27 11.69 9.35
CA GLY A 69 19.34 12.01 10.78
C GLY A 69 18.03 12.60 11.35
N LYS A 70 16.88 12.32 10.70
CA LYS A 70 15.57 12.91 11.01
C LYS A 70 14.60 11.82 11.47
N SER A 71 13.58 12.23 12.25
CA SER A 71 12.42 11.36 12.44
C SER A 71 11.63 11.23 11.13
N LEU A 72 10.89 10.13 10.96
CA LEU A 72 10.08 9.91 9.75
C LEU A 72 9.09 11.05 9.48
N ASN A 73 8.44 11.56 10.53
CA ASN A 73 7.49 12.68 10.40
C ASN A 73 8.17 13.98 9.95
N GLN A 74 9.36 14.28 10.45
CA GLN A 74 10.12 15.45 10.01
C GLN A 74 10.58 15.32 8.56
N TRP A 75 11.13 14.17 8.21
CA TRP A 75 11.56 13.88 6.84
C TRP A 75 10.39 13.97 5.86
N ALA A 76 9.24 13.39 6.21
CA ALA A 76 8.03 13.45 5.38
C ALA A 76 7.53 14.89 5.18
N ALA A 77 7.49 15.70 6.24
CA ALA A 77 7.04 17.09 6.14
C ALA A 77 7.92 17.93 5.20
N GLU A 78 9.23 17.72 5.22
CA GLU A 78 10.16 18.43 4.34
C GLU A 78 10.03 17.99 2.89
N VAL A 79 10.00 16.68 2.61
CA VAL A 79 9.85 16.16 1.24
C VAL A 79 8.55 16.64 0.61
N LEU A 80 7.45 16.66 1.38
CA LEU A 80 6.17 17.18 0.90
C LEU A 80 6.20 18.69 0.67
N ALA A 81 6.92 19.44 1.50
CA ALA A 81 7.09 20.89 1.31
C ALA A 81 7.93 21.19 0.05
N GLU A 82 9.00 20.44 -0.20
CA GLU A 82 9.84 20.57 -1.39
C GLU A 82 9.05 20.27 -2.67
N ALA A 83 8.38 19.11 -2.72
CA ALA A 83 7.55 18.73 -3.87
C ALA A 83 6.44 19.76 -4.17
N ALA A 84 5.83 20.34 -3.14
CA ALA A 84 4.80 21.38 -3.32
C ALA A 84 5.35 22.71 -3.88
N THR A 85 6.66 22.94 -3.82
CA THR A 85 7.32 24.12 -4.39
C THR A 85 7.85 23.92 -5.80
N GLU A 86 8.05 22.67 -6.23
CA GLU A 86 8.53 22.34 -7.58
C GLU A 86 7.42 22.41 -8.65
N ASP A 87 6.15 22.42 -8.25
CA ASP A 87 4.98 22.62 -9.11
C ASP A 87 4.60 24.12 -9.32
N ALA A 88 5.49 25.07 -8.97
CA ALA A 88 5.26 26.53 -9.04
C ALA A 88 6.10 27.28 -10.09
#